data_AF-B6IL26-F1
#
_entry.id   AF-B6IL26-F1
#
_cell.length_a   1.000
_cell.length_b   1.000
_cell.length_c   1.000
_cell.angle_alpha   90.00
_cell.angle_beta   90.00
_cell.angle_gamma   90.00
#
_symmetry.space_group_name_H-M   'P 1'
#
loop_
_entity.id
_entity.type
_entity.pdbx_description
1 polymer ?
#
loop_
_entity_poly.entity_id
_entity_poly.type
_entity_poly.pdbx_seq_one_letter_code
_entity_poly.pdbx_strand_id
1 'polypeptide(L)'
;MILLKLLKQAISIYIVLVSLFFSFSTGNTNTCEGDNVKDLKTDCTIITKKPLIIDKQVTERKLESKLKHIEKIEAGLVIAGTSISNISFPSIKEIRNNAGPAIYFDGNSHLGHFHTPNLEQLSGKPNALHFRNDQFIKSVLNGKDEKSLVS
;
A
#
# COMPACT_ATOMS: atom_id res chain seq x y z
N MET A 1 -0.70 -5.27 58.09
CA MET A 1 -1.79 -5.97 57.38
C MET A 1 -2.44 -5.14 56.26
N ILE A 2 -2.57 -3.82 56.41
CA ILE A 2 -3.17 -2.91 55.39
C ILE A 2 -2.30 -2.79 54.13
N LEU A 3 -0.98 -2.65 54.29
CA LEU A 3 -0.03 -2.53 53.16
C LEU A 3 -0.06 -3.72 52.19
N LEU A 4 -0.21 -4.94 52.73
CA LEU A 4 -0.30 -6.17 51.92
C LEU A 4 -1.59 -6.23 51.09
N LYS A 5 -2.70 -5.65 51.59
CA LYS A 5 -3.97 -5.56 50.84
C LYS A 5 -3.86 -4.56 49.69
N LEU A 6 -3.22 -3.42 49.93
CA LEU A 6 -3.00 -2.39 48.91
C LEU A 6 -2.06 -2.89 47.80
N LEU A 7 -1.00 -3.62 48.16
CA LEU A 7 -0.08 -4.22 47.20
C LEU A 7 -0.79 -5.25 46.29
N LYS A 8 -1.64 -6.11 46.86
CA LYS A 8 -2.44 -7.08 46.09
C LYS A 8 -3.43 -6.41 45.14
N GLN A 9 -4.08 -5.33 45.58
CA GLN A 9 -4.98 -4.55 44.72
C GLN A 9 -4.24 -3.88 43.56
N ALA A 10 -3.08 -3.28 43.82
CA ALA A 10 -2.25 -2.66 42.79
C ALA A 10 -1.77 -3.69 41.74
N ILE A 11 -1.35 -4.88 42.18
CA ILE A 11 -0.95 -5.97 41.28
C ILE A 11 -2.14 -6.44 40.43
N SER A 12 -3.32 -6.60 41.03
CA SER A 12 -4.52 -7.00 40.29
C SER A 12 -4.93 -5.97 39.23
N ILE A 13 -4.86 -4.68 39.57
CA ILE A 13 -5.16 -3.58 38.63
C ILE A 13 -4.15 -3.56 37.49
N TYR A 14 -2.86 -3.75 37.80
CA TYR A 14 -1.79 -3.82 36.79
C TYR A 14 -2.01 -4.98 35.81
N ILE A 15 -2.37 -6.18 36.30
CA ILE A 15 -2.66 -7.34 35.43
C ILE A 15 -3.85 -7.07 34.50
N VAL A 16 -4.91 -6.42 35.00
CA VAL A 16 -6.07 -6.03 34.18
C VAL A 16 -5.69 -4.98 33.13
N LEU A 17 -4.89 -3.97 33.50
CA LEU A 17 -4.39 -2.97 32.56
C LEU A 17 -3.51 -3.60 31.48
N VAL A 18 -2.56 -4.46 31.86
CA VAL A 18 -1.66 -5.13 30.91
C VAL A 18 -2.44 -6.05 29.97
N SER A 19 -3.43 -6.81 30.47
CA SER A 19 -4.27 -7.66 29.61
C SER A 19 -5.15 -6.87 28.64
N LEU A 20 -5.61 -5.67 29.00
CA LEU A 20 -6.30 -4.77 28.07
C LEU A 20 -5.36 -4.21 27.00
N PHE A 21 -4.08 -3.97 27.32
CA PHE A 21 -3.06 -3.57 26.34
C PHE A 21 -2.60 -4.71 25.43
N PHE A 22 -2.77 -5.97 25.82
CA PHE A 22 -2.38 -7.15 25.01
C PHE A 22 -3.38 -7.53 23.91
N SER A 23 -4.41 -6.72 23.66
CA SER A 23 -5.14 -6.77 22.38
C SER A 23 -4.28 -6.16 21.26
N PHE A 24 -3.06 -6.65 21.12
CA PHE A 24 -2.19 -6.37 20.00
C PHE A 24 -2.78 -7.07 18.78
N SER A 25 -3.09 -6.27 17.77
CA SER A 25 -3.60 -6.65 16.46
C SER A 25 -2.80 -7.80 15.87
N THR A 26 -3.32 -9.03 15.99
CA THR A 26 -2.91 -10.12 15.09
C THR A 26 -3.37 -9.69 13.70
N GLY A 27 -2.48 -9.11 12.91
CA GLY A 27 -2.74 -8.76 11.53
C GLY A 27 -3.13 -10.03 10.79
N ASN A 28 -4.41 -10.22 10.53
CA ASN A 28 -4.87 -11.29 9.65
C ASN A 28 -4.28 -11.01 8.27
N THR A 29 -3.26 -11.77 7.90
CA THR A 29 -2.60 -11.66 6.60
C THR A 29 -3.48 -12.30 5.54
N ASN A 30 -4.45 -11.53 5.05
CA ASN A 30 -5.34 -11.94 3.97
C ASN A 30 -4.63 -11.80 2.63
N THR A 31 -4.25 -12.95 2.09
CA THR A 31 -3.61 -13.04 0.78
C THR A 31 -4.66 -13.14 -0.32
N CYS A 32 -4.53 -12.31 -1.34
CA CYS A 32 -5.40 -12.27 -2.49
C CYS A 32 -4.61 -12.49 -3.78
N GLU A 33 -5.27 -13.06 -4.79
CA GLU A 33 -4.75 -12.98 -6.15
C GLU A 33 -4.96 -11.55 -6.67
N GLY A 34 -3.98 -11.02 -7.41
CA GLY A 34 -4.16 -9.73 -8.07
C GLY A 34 -5.19 -9.77 -9.17
N ASP A 35 -5.91 -8.67 -9.31
CA ASP A 35 -6.89 -8.42 -10.36
C ASP A 35 -7.12 -6.90 -10.44
N ASN A 36 -8.13 -6.47 -11.19
CA ASN A 36 -8.64 -5.11 -11.11
C ASN A 36 -9.07 -4.78 -9.67
N VAL A 37 -8.61 -3.65 -9.15
CA VAL A 37 -8.91 -3.20 -7.79
C VAL A 37 -10.41 -3.06 -7.50
N LYS A 38 -11.25 -2.88 -8.54
CA LYS A 38 -12.71 -2.85 -8.40
C LYS A 38 -13.29 -4.20 -7.91
N ASP A 39 -12.63 -5.30 -8.28
CA ASP A 39 -13.04 -6.68 -8.02
C ASP A 39 -12.29 -7.29 -6.82
N LEU A 40 -11.23 -6.62 -6.35
CA LEU A 40 -10.45 -7.04 -5.19
C LEU A 40 -11.30 -7.03 -3.91
N LYS A 41 -11.12 -7.99 -3.01
CA LYS A 41 -11.77 -7.97 -1.69
C LYS A 41 -11.21 -6.81 -0.83
N THR A 42 -12.04 -6.25 0.05
CA THR A 42 -11.66 -5.08 0.86
C THR A 42 -10.63 -5.37 1.94
N ASP A 43 -10.50 -6.63 2.35
CA ASP A 43 -9.67 -7.08 3.45
C ASP A 43 -8.32 -7.65 2.99
N CYS A 44 -7.98 -7.54 1.70
CA CYS A 44 -6.69 -7.98 1.16
C CYS A 44 -5.53 -7.15 1.72
N THR A 45 -4.52 -7.81 2.27
CA THR A 45 -3.29 -7.18 2.77
C THR A 45 -2.06 -7.53 1.94
N ILE A 46 -2.08 -8.68 1.26
CA ILE A 46 -0.99 -9.15 0.38
C ILE A 46 -1.57 -9.52 -0.99
N ILE A 47 -1.02 -8.97 -2.06
CA ILE A 47 -1.37 -9.31 -3.45
C ILE A 47 -0.31 -10.22 -4.05
N THR A 48 -0.74 -11.37 -4.57
CA THR A 48 0.15 -12.43 -5.09
C THR A 48 -0.31 -12.95 -6.45
N LYS A 49 0.57 -13.72 -7.11
CA LYS A 49 0.37 -14.45 -8.38
C LYS A 49 0.08 -13.62 -9.63
N LYS A 50 -0.69 -12.54 -9.52
CA LYS A 50 -1.12 -11.65 -10.60
C LYS A 50 -0.95 -10.19 -10.17
N PRO A 51 -0.74 -9.26 -11.11
CA PRO A 51 -0.61 -7.85 -10.79
C PRO A 51 -1.92 -7.28 -10.24
N LEU A 52 -1.80 -6.27 -9.37
CA LEU A 52 -2.92 -5.40 -9.02
C LEU A 52 -3.13 -4.38 -10.16
N ILE A 53 -4.35 -4.23 -10.65
CA ILE A 53 -4.66 -3.36 -11.79
C ILE A 53 -5.55 -2.20 -11.35
N ILE A 54 -5.12 -0.98 -11.64
CA ILE A 54 -5.92 0.24 -11.51
C ILE A 54 -6.15 0.77 -12.93
N ASP A 55 -7.38 0.72 -13.41
CA ASP A 55 -7.73 1.18 -14.76
C ASP A 55 -8.86 2.21 -14.77
N LYS A 56 -9.33 2.57 -15.96
CA LYS A 56 -10.45 3.51 -16.18
C LYS A 56 -11.79 3.11 -15.54
N GLN A 57 -11.95 1.87 -15.08
CA GLN A 57 -13.21 1.39 -14.49
C GLN A 57 -13.29 1.67 -12.99
N VAL A 58 -12.22 2.19 -12.40
CA VAL A 58 -12.08 2.43 -10.97
C VAL A 58 -12.40 3.88 -10.65
N THR A 59 -13.20 4.11 -9.61
CA THR A 59 -13.46 5.45 -9.07
C THR A 59 -12.59 5.71 -7.85
N GLU A 60 -12.23 6.96 -7.61
CA GLU A 60 -11.37 7.39 -6.49
C GLU A 60 -11.87 6.88 -5.13
N ARG A 61 -13.17 7.03 -4.84
CA ARG A 61 -13.78 6.54 -3.60
C ARG A 61 -13.65 5.03 -3.41
N LYS A 62 -13.75 4.23 -4.49
CA LYS A 62 -13.55 2.78 -4.41
C LYS A 62 -12.07 2.45 -4.20
N LEU A 63 -11.20 3.17 -4.88
CA LEU A 63 -9.75 2.98 -4.81
C LEU A 63 -9.24 3.12 -3.36
N GLU A 64 -9.53 4.24 -2.69
CA GLU A 64 -9.03 4.51 -1.34
C GLU A 64 -9.39 3.40 -0.35
N SER A 65 -10.63 2.91 -0.39
CA SER A 65 -11.09 1.86 0.51
C SER A 65 -10.37 0.52 0.31
N LYS A 66 -9.91 0.23 -0.91
CA LYS A 66 -9.25 -1.02 -1.28
C LYS A 66 -7.75 -0.98 -1.03
N LEU A 67 -7.12 0.17 -1.27
CA LEU A 67 -5.67 0.31 -1.15
C LEU A 67 -5.19 0.50 0.30
N LYS A 68 -6.08 0.96 1.21
CA LYS A 68 -5.72 1.35 2.57
C LYS A 68 -5.03 0.24 3.37
N HIS A 69 -5.36 -1.03 3.11
CA HIS A 69 -4.87 -2.17 3.88
C HIS A 69 -3.80 -2.99 3.16
N ILE A 70 -3.49 -2.66 1.91
CA ILE A 70 -2.50 -3.40 1.12
C ILE A 70 -1.11 -3.02 1.63
N GLU A 71 -0.41 -4.02 2.17
CA GLU A 71 0.95 -3.88 2.69
C GLU A 71 2.00 -4.39 1.70
N LYS A 72 1.65 -5.40 0.88
CA LYS A 72 2.59 -6.03 -0.05
C LYS A 72 1.95 -6.36 -1.40
N ILE A 73 2.70 -6.14 -2.47
CA ILE A 73 2.36 -6.54 -3.84
C ILE A 73 3.53 -7.33 -4.43
N GLU A 74 3.31 -8.61 -4.75
CA GLU A 74 4.40 -9.51 -5.17
C GLU A 74 4.51 -9.75 -6.67
N ALA A 75 3.45 -9.43 -7.41
CA ALA A 75 3.33 -9.68 -8.84
C ALA A 75 3.15 -8.39 -9.66
N GLY A 76 3.58 -7.26 -9.08
CA GLY A 76 3.56 -5.94 -9.71
C GLY A 76 2.23 -5.18 -9.61
N LEU A 77 2.31 -3.89 -9.93
CA LEU A 77 1.22 -2.94 -9.97
C LEU A 77 1.11 -2.36 -11.38
N VAL A 78 -0.10 -2.37 -11.93
CA VAL A 78 -0.40 -1.79 -13.24
C VAL A 78 -1.39 -0.66 -13.07
N ILE A 79 -1.02 0.53 -13.55
CA ILE A 79 -1.87 1.73 -13.53
C ILE A 79 -2.03 2.17 -14.98
N ALA A 80 -3.23 1.94 -15.55
CA ALA A 80 -3.43 2.04 -16.99
C ALA A 80 -4.69 2.82 -17.37
N GLY A 81 -4.52 3.90 -18.12
CA GLY A 81 -5.61 4.70 -18.70
C GLY A 81 -6.55 5.29 -17.65
N THR A 82 -6.12 5.46 -16.40
CA THR A 82 -6.98 6.01 -15.35
C THR A 82 -7.13 7.52 -15.50
N SER A 83 -8.30 8.03 -15.11
CA SER A 83 -8.57 9.47 -14.95
C SER A 83 -8.34 9.96 -13.53
N ILE A 84 -7.89 9.09 -12.62
CA ILE A 84 -7.61 9.43 -11.23
C ILE A 84 -6.33 10.27 -11.18
N SER A 85 -6.40 11.42 -10.51
CA SER A 85 -5.28 12.35 -10.38
C SER A 85 -4.32 11.99 -9.25
N ASN A 86 -4.84 11.37 -8.19
CA ASN A 86 -4.10 11.03 -6.99
C ASN A 86 -4.29 9.55 -6.65
N ILE A 87 -3.19 8.81 -6.59
CA ILE A 87 -3.19 7.43 -6.11
C ILE A 87 -2.31 7.35 -4.87
N SER A 88 -2.88 6.86 -3.78
CA SER A 88 -2.18 6.74 -2.50
C SER A 88 -2.28 5.31 -1.96
N PHE A 89 -1.14 4.75 -1.59
CA PHE A 89 -1.04 3.50 -0.86
C PHE A 89 -0.48 3.80 0.53
N PRO A 90 -1.35 4.05 1.53
CA PRO A 90 -0.90 4.52 2.83
C PRO A 90 -0.16 3.42 3.62
N SER A 91 -0.43 2.14 3.39
CA SER A 91 0.14 1.03 4.16
C SER A 91 1.14 0.16 3.38
N ILE A 92 1.38 0.47 2.10
CA ILE A 92 2.29 -0.34 1.29
C ILE A 92 3.73 -0.23 1.80
N LYS A 93 4.36 -1.38 1.99
CA LYS A 93 5.77 -1.52 2.40
C LYS A 93 6.61 -2.13 1.28
N GLU A 94 6.03 -3.02 0.48
CA GLU A 94 6.76 -3.76 -0.54
C GLU A 94 5.97 -3.84 -1.85
N ILE A 95 6.61 -3.42 -2.95
CA ILE A 95 6.12 -3.68 -4.32
C ILE A 95 7.24 -4.37 -5.08
N ARG A 96 6.99 -5.61 -5.49
CA ARG A 96 7.93 -6.40 -6.29
C ARG A 96 7.26 -7.05 -7.49
N ASN A 97 8.08 -7.37 -8.48
CA ASN A 97 7.71 -8.22 -9.60
C ASN A 97 8.95 -8.94 -10.14
N ASN A 98 8.97 -10.28 -10.04
CA ASN A 98 10.11 -11.08 -10.50
C ASN A 98 10.14 -11.28 -12.02
N ALA A 99 9.01 -11.09 -12.70
CA ALA A 99 8.83 -11.36 -14.13
C ALA A 99 8.73 -10.08 -14.99
N GLY A 100 8.69 -8.90 -14.36
CA GLY A 100 8.44 -7.64 -15.05
C GLY A 100 8.72 -6.44 -14.14
N PRO A 101 8.34 -5.22 -14.56
CA PRO A 101 8.47 -4.04 -13.73
C PRO A 101 7.59 -4.15 -12.48
N ALA A 102 8.06 -3.56 -11.37
CA ALA A 102 7.32 -3.51 -10.12
C ALA A 102 6.07 -2.64 -10.27
N ILE A 103 6.20 -1.49 -10.96
CA ILE A 103 5.09 -0.61 -11.30
C ILE A 103 5.14 -0.29 -12.80
N TYR A 104 4.00 -0.46 -13.46
CA TYR A 104 3.80 -0.17 -14.87
C TYR A 104 2.73 0.91 -15.04
N PHE A 105 3.15 2.07 -15.52
CA PHE A 105 2.27 3.20 -15.85
C PHE A 105 2.03 3.23 -17.36
N ASP A 106 0.76 3.29 -17.78
CA ASP A 106 0.39 3.29 -19.19
C ASP A 106 -0.76 4.23 -19.51
N GLY A 107 -0.50 5.28 -20.29
CA GLY A 107 -1.55 6.13 -20.83
C GLY A 107 -2.38 6.89 -19.78
N ASN A 108 -1.84 7.15 -18.59
CA ASN A 108 -2.55 7.94 -17.58
C ASN A 108 -2.47 9.43 -17.93
N SER A 109 -3.62 10.03 -18.25
CA SER A 109 -3.70 11.41 -18.75
C SER A 109 -3.81 12.46 -17.65
N HIS A 110 -4.30 12.08 -16.47
CA HIS A 110 -4.58 13.00 -15.35
C HIS A 110 -3.80 12.67 -14.08
N LEU A 111 -3.10 11.53 -14.04
CA LEU A 111 -2.33 11.13 -12.86
C LEU A 111 -1.20 12.13 -12.63
N GLY A 112 -1.30 12.88 -11.53
CA GLY A 112 -0.31 13.89 -11.12
C GLY A 112 0.48 13.47 -9.88
N HIS A 113 -0.12 12.62 -9.02
CA HIS A 113 0.50 12.19 -7.77
C HIS A 113 0.34 10.69 -7.54
N PHE A 114 1.46 10.05 -7.19
CA PHE A 114 1.53 8.67 -6.72
C PHE A 114 2.26 8.67 -5.37
N HIS A 115 1.59 8.28 -4.29
CA HIS A 115 2.08 8.46 -2.93
C HIS A 115 2.15 7.11 -2.18
N THR A 116 3.34 6.79 -1.69
CA THR A 116 3.64 5.53 -0.98
C THR A 116 4.55 5.82 0.23
N PRO A 117 4.03 6.47 1.29
CA PRO A 117 4.87 7.05 2.36
C PRO A 117 5.65 6.02 3.18
N ASN A 118 5.19 4.77 3.19
CA ASN A 118 5.79 3.68 3.96
C ASN A 118 6.51 2.65 3.08
N LEU A 119 6.79 2.97 1.82
CA LEU A 119 7.44 2.05 0.90
C LEU A 119 8.90 1.83 1.30
N GLU A 120 9.21 0.61 1.72
CA GLU A 120 10.55 0.19 2.13
C GLU A 120 11.29 -0.51 0.99
N GLN A 121 10.55 -1.22 0.12
CA GLN A 121 11.15 -2.02 -0.95
C GLN A 121 10.38 -1.89 -2.27
N LEU A 122 11.12 -1.59 -3.33
CA LEU A 122 10.63 -1.51 -4.70
C LEU A 122 11.58 -2.28 -5.64
N SER A 123 11.13 -3.36 -6.26
CA SER A 123 12.01 -4.19 -7.10
C SER A 123 11.30 -4.84 -8.30
N GLY A 124 11.87 -4.70 -9.49
CA GLY A 124 11.32 -5.26 -10.72
C GLY A 124 12.39 -5.44 -11.80
N LYS A 125 12.08 -6.21 -12.84
CA LYS A 125 13.00 -6.53 -13.95
C LYS A 125 12.40 -6.11 -15.31
N PRO A 126 13.18 -5.53 -16.25
CA PRO A 126 14.57 -5.09 -16.08
C PRO A 126 14.71 -3.85 -15.19
N ASN A 127 13.66 -3.04 -15.08
CA ASN A 127 13.61 -1.85 -14.23
C ASN A 127 12.41 -1.94 -13.28
N ALA A 128 12.50 -1.35 -12.10
CA ALA A 128 11.41 -1.37 -11.14
C ALA A 128 10.20 -0.53 -11.60
N LEU A 129 10.44 0.57 -12.31
CA LEU A 129 9.40 1.43 -12.88
C LEU A 129 9.46 1.36 -14.40
N HIS A 130 8.28 1.36 -15.04
CA HIS A 130 8.16 1.47 -16.48
C HIS A 130 6.99 2.40 -16.84
N PHE A 131 7.19 3.25 -17.83
CA PHE A 131 6.22 4.22 -18.30
C PHE A 131 6.01 4.04 -19.81
N ARG A 132 4.75 3.92 -20.24
CA ARG A 132 4.38 3.84 -21.65
C ARG A 132 3.31 4.89 -21.97
N ASN A 133 3.60 5.77 -22.92
CA ASN A 133 2.66 6.82 -23.37
C ASN A 133 2.02 7.62 -22.23
N ASP A 134 2.74 7.80 -21.13
CA ASP A 134 2.19 8.29 -19.86
C ASP A 134 2.59 9.75 -19.61
N GLN A 135 1.65 10.59 -19.16
CA GLN A 135 1.94 12.00 -18.86
C GLN A 135 2.42 12.21 -17.42
N PHE A 136 2.26 11.24 -16.52
CA PHE A 136 2.66 11.33 -15.12
C PHE A 136 4.16 11.62 -14.96
N ILE A 137 5.02 11.00 -15.77
CA ILE A 137 6.46 11.27 -15.68
C ILE A 137 6.78 12.73 -16.04
N LYS A 138 6.02 13.34 -16.97
CA LYS A 138 6.20 14.75 -17.33
C LYS A 138 5.72 15.67 -16.21
N SER A 139 4.61 15.35 -15.54
CA SER A 139 4.13 16.15 -14.40
C SER A 139 5.10 16.11 -13.23
N VAL A 140 5.77 14.97 -13.00
CA VAL A 140 6.81 14.85 -11.97
C VAL A 140 8.09 15.61 -12.35
N LEU A 141 8.56 15.48 -13.60
CA LEU A 141 9.79 16.13 -14.06
C LEU A 141 9.66 17.65 -14.19
N ASN A 142 8.49 18.16 -14.59
CA ASN A 142 8.26 19.61 -14.67
C ASN A 142 8.08 20.27 -13.30
N GLY A 143 7.87 19.47 -12.24
CA GLY A 143 7.63 19.95 -10.87
C GLY A 143 8.81 19.82 -9.91
N LYS A 144 9.93 19.20 -10.32
CA LYS A 144 11.13 19.03 -9.48
C LYS A 144 12.39 19.40 -10.26
N ASP A 145 13.16 20.36 -9.73
CA ASP A 145 14.60 20.47 -10.04
C ASP A 145 15.24 19.07 -9.85
N GLU A 146 16.10 18.69 -10.81
CA GLU A 146 16.66 17.37 -11.16
C GLU A 146 17.18 16.41 -10.06
N LYS A 147 17.05 16.69 -8.75
CA LYS A 147 17.76 15.94 -7.69
C LYS A 147 16.95 14.93 -6.86
N SER A 148 15.65 14.73 -7.08
CA SER A 148 14.84 13.88 -6.19
C SER A 148 13.99 12.86 -6.96
N LEU A 149 14.66 11.94 -7.65
CA LEU A 149 14.00 10.75 -8.21
C LEU A 149 14.57 9.41 -7.75
N VAL A 150 15.70 9.38 -7.04
CA VAL A 150 16.15 8.16 -6.34
C VAL A 150 17.00 8.57 -5.13
N SER A 151 16.39 8.56 -3.95
CA SER A 151 17.07 8.47 -2.66
C SER A 151 16.20 7.69 -1.71
#